data_AF-A0AAD8GV44-F1
#
_entry.id   AF-A0AAD8GV44-F1
#
_cell.length_a   1.000
_cell.length_b   1.000
_cell.length_c   1.000
_cell.angle_alpha   90.00
_cell.angle_beta   90.00
_cell.angle_gamma   90.00
#
_symmetry.space_group_name_H-M   'P 1'
#
loop_
_entity.id
_entity.type
_entity.pdbx_description
1 polymer ?
#
loop_
_entity_poly.entity_id
_entity_poly.type
_entity_poly.pdbx_seq_one_letter_code
_entity_poly.pdbx_strand_id
1 'polypeptide(L)'
;MLACIAFSCPNLQSLEIFTSDSSVNRITGDELSRFVADKRCLSSLRMEGCGNLGGFNICSSSLSTLLLSNLHSLTKMVFNCPNLKEISLDFCRQENECTDLTTMVDSLGRSCPRLQNIHIVSARLSHAVVLSLTAANLRCLRMLSLVLGTEITDASVATVEGLMMDITAVEEEITRWPGT
;
A
#
# COMPACT_ATOMS: atom_id res chain seq x y z
N MET A 1 15.29 -6.78 -14.95
CA MET A 1 14.11 -6.33 -15.73
C MET A 1 13.84 -4.84 -15.55
N LEU A 2 13.59 -4.37 -14.32
CA LEU A 2 13.31 -2.95 -14.04
C LEU A 2 14.40 -2.00 -14.54
N ALA A 3 15.68 -2.36 -14.45
CA ALA A 3 16.78 -1.55 -14.98
C ALA A 3 16.67 -1.29 -16.50
N CYS A 4 16.19 -2.27 -17.28
CA CYS A 4 16.02 -2.11 -18.73
C CYS A 4 14.87 -1.15 -19.05
N ILE A 5 13.74 -1.27 -18.35
CA ILE A 5 12.62 -0.32 -18.43
C ILE A 5 13.09 1.07 -17.97
N ALA A 6 13.97 1.09 -16.96
CA ALA A 6 14.53 2.32 -16.43
C ALA A 6 15.31 3.10 -17.49
N PHE A 7 16.12 2.38 -18.26
CA PHE A 7 16.91 2.95 -19.34
C PHE A 7 16.06 3.33 -20.56
N SER A 8 15.20 2.43 -21.03
CA SER A 8 14.51 2.60 -22.32
C SER A 8 13.33 3.58 -22.27
N CYS A 9 12.74 3.82 -21.10
CA CYS A 9 11.53 4.62 -20.96
C CYS A 9 11.72 5.79 -19.96
N PRO A 10 12.53 6.81 -20.28
CA PRO A 10 12.90 7.87 -19.32
C PRO A 10 11.70 8.67 -18.79
N ASN A 11 10.65 8.84 -19.60
CA ASN A 11 9.44 9.60 -19.26
C ASN A 11 8.25 8.70 -18.86
N LEU A 12 8.52 7.47 -18.41
CA LEU A 12 7.46 6.53 -18.02
C LEU A 12 6.59 7.11 -16.90
N GLN A 13 5.29 7.22 -17.14
CA GLN A 13 4.32 7.78 -16.18
C GLN A 13 3.49 6.72 -15.46
N SER A 14 3.22 5.59 -16.10
CA SER A 14 2.51 4.46 -15.51
C SER A 14 3.26 3.17 -15.82
N LEU A 15 3.38 2.29 -14.83
CA LEU A 15 3.87 0.94 -15.01
C LEU A 15 2.95 -0.04 -14.30
N GLU A 16 2.55 -1.08 -15.03
CA GLU A 16 1.79 -2.18 -14.48
C GLU A 16 2.53 -3.48 -14.77
N ILE A 17 2.73 -4.30 -13.74
CA ILE A 17 3.37 -5.62 -13.83
C ILE A 17 2.39 -6.64 -13.29
N PHE A 18 1.89 -7.48 -14.19
CA PHE A 18 0.98 -8.58 -13.88
C PHE A 18 1.72 -9.90 -13.90
N THR A 19 1.27 -10.85 -13.08
CA THR A 19 1.80 -12.22 -13.08
C THR A 19 0.74 -13.18 -13.59
N SER A 20 1.08 -14.01 -14.58
CA SER A 20 0.27 -15.18 -14.92
C SER A 20 0.50 -16.31 -13.91
N ASP A 21 -0.41 -17.28 -13.86
CA ASP A 21 -0.52 -18.30 -12.80
C ASP A 21 0.77 -19.05 -12.45
N SER A 22 1.67 -19.27 -13.42
CA SER A 22 2.95 -19.98 -13.21
C SER A 22 4.16 -19.05 -13.10
N SER A 23 3.97 -17.75 -13.29
CA SER A 23 5.05 -16.77 -13.27
C SER A 23 5.32 -16.27 -11.86
N VAL A 24 6.61 -16.17 -11.51
CA VAL A 24 7.04 -15.64 -10.22
C VAL A 24 7.71 -14.29 -10.46
N ASN A 25 7.14 -13.23 -9.88
CA ASN A 25 7.79 -11.94 -9.84
C ASN A 25 8.95 -11.99 -8.82
N ARG A 26 10.18 -11.86 -9.34
CA ARG A 26 11.42 -11.92 -8.55
C ARG A 26 11.95 -10.55 -8.15
N ILE A 27 11.23 -9.48 -8.48
CA ILE A 27 11.62 -8.12 -8.12
C ILE A 27 11.75 -8.03 -6.60
N THR A 28 12.93 -7.63 -6.15
CA THR A 28 13.24 -7.38 -4.74
C THR A 28 12.86 -5.96 -4.33
N GLY A 29 12.71 -5.72 -3.03
CA GLY A 29 12.41 -4.39 -2.52
C GLY A 29 13.48 -3.34 -2.86
N ASP A 30 14.76 -3.72 -2.91
CA ASP A 30 15.85 -2.82 -3.33
C ASP A 30 15.79 -2.47 -4.81
N GLU A 31 15.39 -3.41 -5.68
CA GLU A 31 15.19 -3.14 -7.11
C GLU A 31 13.98 -2.22 -7.33
N LEU A 32 12.88 -2.48 -6.63
CA LEU A 32 11.69 -1.62 -6.65
C LEU A 32 12.01 -0.21 -6.16
N SER A 33 12.69 -0.10 -5.01
CA SER A 33 13.03 1.19 -4.39
C SER A 33 13.90 2.04 -5.32
N ARG A 34 14.94 1.43 -5.91
CA ARG A 34 15.81 2.11 -6.88
C ARG A 34 15.04 2.54 -8.12
N PHE A 35 14.22 1.64 -8.68
CA PHE A 35 13.42 1.95 -9.86
C PHE A 35 12.49 3.15 -9.65
N VAL A 36 11.78 3.19 -8.52
CA VAL A 36 10.85 4.29 -8.22
C VAL A 36 11.61 5.61 -7.96
N ALA A 37 12.75 5.55 -7.27
CA ALA A 37 13.59 6.74 -7.02
C ALA A 37 14.15 7.35 -8.31
N ASP A 38 14.56 6.51 -9.27
CA ASP A 38 15.13 6.96 -10.54
C ASP A 38 14.06 7.53 -11.50
N LYS A 39 12.79 7.11 -11.35
CA LYS A 39 11.69 7.47 -12.23
C LYS A 39 10.91 8.70 -11.78
N ARG A 40 11.51 9.87 -12.06
CA ARG A 40 10.94 11.19 -11.72
C ARG A 40 9.59 11.54 -12.36
N CYS A 41 9.15 10.80 -13.38
CA CYS A 41 7.84 10.99 -14.02
C CYS A 41 6.81 9.92 -13.64
N LEU A 42 7.21 8.87 -12.92
CA LEU A 42 6.31 7.76 -12.59
C LEU A 42 5.27 8.23 -11.59
N SER A 43 4.02 8.25 -12.03
CA SER A 43 2.84 8.68 -11.29
C SER A 43 2.00 7.52 -10.80
N SER A 44 1.99 6.40 -11.52
CA SER A 44 1.23 5.20 -11.17
C SER A 44 2.11 3.97 -11.25
N LEU A 45 2.08 3.15 -10.21
CA LEU A 45 2.72 1.84 -10.18
C LEU A 45 1.74 0.79 -9.65
N ARG A 46 1.49 -0.23 -10.46
CA ARG A 46 0.78 -1.45 -10.07
C ARG A 46 1.69 -2.65 -10.25
N MET A 47 1.77 -3.51 -9.24
CA MET A 47 2.58 -4.73 -9.34
C MET A 47 1.94 -5.89 -8.59
N GLU A 48 1.85 -7.02 -9.28
CA GLU A 48 1.39 -8.30 -8.73
C GLU A 48 2.55 -9.24 -8.41
N GLY A 49 2.26 -10.28 -7.62
CA GLY A 49 3.24 -11.28 -7.24
C GLY A 49 4.36 -10.73 -6.35
N CYS A 50 4.08 -9.69 -5.54
CA CYS A 50 5.09 -8.96 -4.75
C CYS A 50 5.68 -9.75 -3.56
N GLY A 51 5.65 -11.08 -3.58
CA GLY A 51 6.10 -11.94 -2.49
C GLY A 51 7.61 -11.92 -2.23
N ASN A 52 8.42 -11.44 -3.19
CA ASN A 52 9.89 -11.38 -3.06
C ASN A 52 10.42 -10.01 -2.62
N LEU A 53 9.55 -9.07 -2.23
CA LEU A 53 9.98 -7.72 -1.89
C LEU A 53 10.83 -7.67 -0.62
N GLY A 54 10.52 -8.48 0.40
CA GLY A 54 11.22 -8.47 1.67
C GLY A 54 11.05 -7.15 2.42
N GLY A 55 11.85 -6.13 2.12
CA GLY A 55 11.66 -4.79 2.66
C GLY A 55 12.02 -3.72 1.62
N PHE A 56 11.35 -2.57 1.66
CA PHE A 56 11.54 -1.52 0.67
C PHE A 56 11.37 -0.11 1.26
N ASN A 57 11.88 0.87 0.52
CA ASN A 57 11.75 2.29 0.79
C ASN A 57 11.35 3.03 -0.48
N ILE A 58 10.08 3.39 -0.59
CA ILE A 58 9.54 4.10 -1.75
C ILE A 58 9.66 5.62 -1.53
N CYS A 59 10.67 6.21 -2.15
CA CYS A 59 10.86 7.66 -2.19
C CYS A 59 10.53 8.19 -3.59
N SER A 60 9.46 8.98 -3.73
CA SER A 60 9.09 9.58 -5.02
C SER A 60 8.32 10.88 -4.86
N SER A 61 8.73 11.92 -5.57
CA SER A 61 7.98 13.17 -5.66
C SER A 61 6.87 13.12 -6.70
N SER A 62 6.82 12.14 -7.60
CA SER A 62 5.84 12.06 -8.69
C SER A 62 4.74 11.03 -8.46
N LEU A 63 5.01 10.01 -7.66
CA LEU A 63 4.09 8.89 -7.46
C LEU A 63 2.80 9.36 -6.76
N SER A 64 1.67 9.14 -7.43
CA SER A 64 0.33 9.43 -6.91
C SER A 64 -0.47 8.17 -6.58
N THR A 65 -0.18 7.04 -7.23
CA THR A 65 -0.88 5.77 -7.04
C THR A 65 0.13 4.63 -6.90
N LEU A 66 -0.01 3.83 -5.84
CA LEU A 66 0.80 2.64 -5.59
C LEU A 66 -0.09 1.47 -5.21
N LEU A 67 -0.09 0.41 -6.02
CA LEU A 67 -0.89 -0.78 -5.81
C LEU A 67 0.02 -2.00 -5.84
N LEU A 68 0.15 -2.71 -4.72
CA LEU A 68 1.00 -3.89 -4.60
C LEU A 68 0.15 -5.05 -4.08
N SER A 69 0.12 -6.15 -4.83
CA SER A 69 -0.63 -7.36 -4.45
C SER A 69 0.26 -8.59 -4.31
N ASN A 70 -0.29 -9.59 -3.62
CA ASN A 70 0.38 -10.82 -3.23
C ASN A 70 1.67 -10.55 -2.44
N LEU A 71 1.63 -9.58 -1.52
CA LEU A 71 2.73 -9.28 -0.62
C LEU A 71 2.92 -10.44 0.38
N HIS A 72 4.16 -10.85 0.60
CA HIS A 72 4.50 -11.70 1.74
C HIS A 72 4.81 -10.82 2.95
N SER A 73 5.20 -11.44 4.07
CA SER A 73 5.66 -10.70 5.24
C SER A 73 6.78 -9.73 4.87
N LEU A 74 6.61 -8.45 5.24
CA LEU A 74 7.59 -7.41 4.95
C LEU A 74 8.37 -7.04 6.20
N THR A 75 9.70 -7.02 6.10
CA THR A 75 10.60 -6.67 7.20
C THR A 75 10.64 -5.17 7.45
N LYS A 76 10.41 -4.36 6.41
CA LYS A 76 10.42 -2.90 6.49
C LYS A 76 9.63 -2.30 5.32
N MET A 77 8.78 -1.33 5.63
CA MET A 77 8.12 -0.49 4.65
C MET A 77 8.31 0.97 5.03
N VAL A 78 8.81 1.75 4.08
CA VAL A 78 8.92 3.21 4.24
C VAL A 78 8.36 3.87 3.01
N PHE A 79 7.48 4.86 3.22
CA PHE A 79 6.94 5.70 2.17
C PHE A 79 7.39 7.14 2.40
N ASN A 80 8.03 7.71 1.39
CA ASN A 80 8.34 9.13 1.29
C ASN A 80 7.81 9.68 -0.03
N CYS A 81 6.49 9.78 -0.11
CA CYS A 81 5.77 10.12 -1.34
C CYS A 81 4.78 11.27 -1.08
N PRO A 82 5.21 12.54 -1.14
CA PRO A 82 4.37 13.69 -0.78
C PRO A 82 3.15 13.88 -1.70
N ASN A 83 3.18 13.29 -2.90
CA ASN A 83 2.10 13.36 -3.88
C ASN A 83 1.22 12.11 -3.93
N LEU A 84 1.47 11.12 -3.06
CA LEU A 84 0.70 9.89 -3.00
C LEU A 84 -0.74 10.21 -2.57
N LYS A 85 -1.70 9.76 -3.39
CA LYS A 85 -3.14 9.90 -3.16
C LYS A 85 -3.81 8.57 -2.89
N GLU A 86 -3.28 7.50 -3.47
CA GLU A 86 -3.85 6.17 -3.38
C GLU A 86 -2.77 5.15 -3.09
N ILE A 87 -3.03 4.33 -2.07
CA ILE A 87 -2.22 3.16 -1.74
C ILE A 87 -3.11 1.94 -1.52
N SER A 88 -2.73 0.82 -2.15
CA SER A 88 -3.33 -0.48 -1.94
C SER A 88 -2.25 -1.50 -1.66
N LEU A 89 -2.36 -2.19 -0.53
CA LEU A 89 -1.44 -3.24 -0.10
C LEU A 89 -2.25 -4.51 0.20
N ASP A 90 -2.08 -5.53 -0.64
CA ASP A 90 -2.74 -6.82 -0.49
C ASP A 90 -1.73 -7.91 -0.12
N PHE A 91 -1.81 -8.37 1.12
CA PHE A 91 -0.96 -9.39 1.69
C PHE A 91 -1.55 -10.80 1.51
N CYS A 92 -0.72 -11.71 1.01
CA CYS A 92 -1.03 -13.12 0.94
C CYS A 92 -1.35 -13.66 2.34
N ARG A 93 -2.39 -14.51 2.42
CA ARG A 93 -2.74 -15.25 3.63
C ARG A 93 -1.68 -16.31 3.92
N GLN A 94 -0.67 -15.97 4.71
CA GLN A 94 0.35 -16.89 5.18
C GLN A 94 0.39 -16.92 6.72
N GLU A 95 0.65 -18.09 7.29
CA GLU A 95 0.68 -18.29 8.75
C GLU A 95 1.80 -17.48 9.44
N ASN A 96 2.88 -17.14 8.73
CA ASN A 96 4.06 -16.46 9.27
C ASN A 96 4.12 -14.97 8.91
N GLU A 97 2.98 -14.32 8.65
CA GLU A 97 2.95 -12.88 8.39
C GLU A 97 3.33 -12.11 9.66
N CYS A 98 4.39 -11.31 9.60
CA CYS A 98 4.94 -10.57 10.75
C CYS A 98 5.14 -9.08 10.46
N THR A 99 4.46 -8.57 9.44
CA THR A 99 4.58 -7.18 9.02
C THR A 99 4.09 -6.23 10.12
N ASP A 100 4.89 -5.22 10.44
CA ASP A 100 4.51 -4.16 11.37
C ASP A 100 3.73 -3.06 10.61
N LEU A 101 2.41 -3.23 10.57
CA LEU A 101 1.52 -2.26 9.94
C LEU A 101 1.40 -0.94 10.71
N THR A 102 1.72 -0.91 12.01
CA THR A 102 1.62 0.33 12.81
C THR A 102 2.69 1.34 12.37
N THR A 103 3.95 0.88 12.30
CA THR A 103 5.07 1.71 11.83
C THR A 103 4.89 2.19 10.40
N MET A 104 4.29 1.34 9.56
CA MET A 104 3.93 1.68 8.19
C MET A 104 2.92 2.83 8.14
N VAL A 105 1.82 2.74 8.88
CA VAL A 105 0.80 3.77 8.95
C VAL A 105 1.36 5.08 9.49
N ASP A 106 2.19 5.03 10.52
CA ASP A 106 2.88 6.21 11.06
C ASP A 106 3.79 6.86 10.03
N SER A 107 4.38 6.07 9.12
CA SER A 107 5.18 6.60 8.01
C SER A 107 4.30 7.28 6.95
N LEU A 108 3.13 6.73 6.64
CA LEU A 108 2.17 7.33 5.71
C LEU A 108 1.66 8.67 6.24
N GLY A 109 1.28 8.75 7.52
CA GLY A 109 0.80 9.98 8.16
C GLY A 109 1.82 11.13 8.09
N ARG A 110 3.10 10.82 8.25
CA ARG A 110 4.18 11.81 8.23
C ARG A 110 4.61 12.24 6.84
N SER A 111 4.56 11.32 5.87
CA SER A 111 5.21 11.52 4.57
C SER A 111 4.27 11.64 3.38
N CYS A 112 2.99 11.31 3.54
CA CYS A 112 1.99 11.29 2.47
C CYS A 112 0.79 12.19 2.83
N PRO A 113 0.96 13.53 2.91
CA PRO A 113 -0.09 14.45 3.37
C PRO A 113 -1.30 14.55 2.43
N ARG A 114 -1.20 14.02 1.20
CA ARG A 114 -2.25 14.07 0.17
C ARG A 114 -3.02 12.76 0.02
N LEU A 115 -2.74 11.79 0.89
CA LEU A 115 -3.33 10.46 0.84
C LEU A 115 -4.85 10.57 1.04
N GLN A 116 -5.58 9.97 0.11
CA GLN A 116 -7.04 10.03 0.00
C GLN A 116 -7.66 8.64 0.10
N ASN A 117 -7.02 7.64 -0.48
CA ASN A 117 -7.54 6.28 -0.53
C ASN A 117 -6.50 5.32 0.05
N ILE A 118 -6.90 4.56 1.05
CA ILE A 118 -6.09 3.51 1.67
C ILE A 118 -6.88 2.22 1.60
N HIS A 119 -6.27 1.21 0.99
CA HIS A 119 -6.77 -0.16 1.02
C HIS A 119 -5.68 -1.08 1.57
N ILE A 120 -6.02 -1.84 2.61
CA ILE A 120 -5.12 -2.82 3.23
C ILE A 120 -5.88 -4.13 3.39
N VAL A 121 -5.33 -5.20 2.82
CA VAL A 121 -5.77 -6.57 3.03
C VAL A 121 -4.68 -7.29 3.79
N SER A 122 -4.89 -7.58 5.08
CA SER A 122 -3.88 -8.28 5.90
C SER A 122 -4.52 -8.90 7.14
N ALA A 123 -4.04 -10.10 7.50
CA ALA A 123 -4.42 -10.77 8.75
C ALA A 123 -3.84 -10.06 10.00
N ARG A 124 -2.86 -9.17 9.82
CA ARG A 124 -2.21 -8.39 10.88
C ARG A 124 -2.90 -7.07 11.18
N LEU A 125 -4.03 -6.79 10.52
CA LEU A 125 -4.88 -5.68 10.88
C LEU A 125 -5.47 -5.91 12.27
N SER A 126 -5.09 -5.04 13.20
CA SER A 126 -5.48 -5.09 14.60
C SER A 126 -5.93 -3.72 15.10
N HIS A 127 -6.48 -3.68 16.32
CA HIS A 127 -6.84 -2.42 16.96
C HIS A 127 -5.68 -1.41 17.04
N ALA A 128 -4.44 -1.87 17.23
CA ALA A 128 -3.27 -0.98 17.27
C ALA A 128 -3.03 -0.28 15.91
N VAL A 129 -3.28 -0.97 14.80
CA VAL A 129 -3.19 -0.40 13.45
C VAL A 129 -4.26 0.66 13.25
N VAL A 130 -5.49 0.38 13.71
CA VAL A 130 -6.58 1.35 13.69
C VAL A 130 -6.21 2.60 14.48
N LEU A 131 -5.73 2.46 15.72
CA LEU A 131 -5.28 3.61 16.51
C LEU A 131 -4.15 4.40 15.81
N SER A 132 -3.21 3.71 15.17
CA SER A 132 -2.15 4.38 14.39
C SER A 132 -2.73 5.16 13.21
N LEU A 133 -3.74 4.62 12.51
CA LEU A 133 -4.44 5.32 11.41
C LEU A 133 -5.14 6.59 11.91
N THR A 134 -5.74 6.51 13.10
CA THR A 134 -6.35 7.67 13.75
C THR A 134 -5.34 8.73 14.15
N ALA A 135 -4.17 8.32 14.66
CA ALA A 135 -3.10 9.22 15.06
C ALA A 135 -2.33 9.82 13.87
N ALA A 136 -2.35 9.16 12.71
CA ALA A 136 -1.63 9.57 11.50
C ALA A 136 -2.10 10.92 10.91
N ASN A 137 -3.22 11.49 11.38
CA ASN A 137 -3.75 12.81 10.98
C ASN A 137 -3.82 12.97 9.44
N LEU A 138 -4.37 11.96 8.77
CA LEU A 138 -4.54 11.90 7.32
C LEU A 138 -5.73 12.77 6.88
N ARG A 139 -5.56 14.09 6.90
CA ARG A 139 -6.65 15.07 6.70
C ARG A 139 -7.36 15.01 5.35
N CYS A 140 -6.71 14.41 4.35
CA CYS A 140 -7.29 14.26 3.00
C CYS A 140 -7.92 12.88 2.79
N LEU A 141 -7.91 12.00 3.80
CA LEU A 141 -8.46 10.65 3.67
C LEU A 141 -9.96 10.74 3.37
N ARG A 142 -10.37 10.03 2.32
CA ARG A 142 -11.74 9.96 1.80
C ARG A 142 -12.28 8.55 1.77
N MET A 143 -11.38 7.56 1.70
CA MET A 143 -11.72 6.16 1.58
C MET A 143 -10.70 5.34 2.36
N LEU A 144 -11.21 4.51 3.27
CA LEU A 144 -10.43 3.59 4.08
C LEU A 144 -11.07 2.21 4.01
N SER A 145 -10.34 1.25 3.48
CA SER A 145 -10.78 -0.14 3.37
C SER A 145 -9.76 -1.05 4.04
N LEU A 146 -10.21 -1.76 5.08
CA LEU A 146 -9.42 -2.66 5.91
C LEU A 146 -10.06 -4.03 5.86
N VAL A 147 -9.39 -5.04 5.30
CA VAL A 147 -9.97 -6.36 5.02
C VAL A 147 -9.11 -7.45 5.68
N LEU A 148 -9.77 -8.47 6.25
CA LEU A 148 -9.16 -9.63 6.93
C LEU A 148 -8.59 -9.36 8.33
N GLY A 149 -8.92 -8.23 8.96
CA GLY A 149 -8.52 -7.98 10.34
C GLY A 149 -9.27 -8.84 11.34
N THR A 150 -8.68 -9.95 11.76
CA THR A 150 -9.26 -10.85 12.77
C THR A 150 -9.27 -10.29 14.18
N GLU A 151 -8.50 -9.23 14.42
CA GLU A 151 -8.38 -8.54 15.72
C GLU A 151 -9.01 -7.13 15.71
N ILE A 152 -9.79 -6.81 14.67
CA ILE A 152 -10.61 -5.59 14.63
C ILE A 152 -11.87 -5.85 15.48
N THR A 153 -12.14 -4.96 16.43
CA THR A 153 -13.31 -5.02 17.33
C THR A 153 -14.33 -3.95 16.96
N ASP A 154 -15.60 -4.12 17.33
CA ASP A 154 -16.65 -3.11 17.12
C ASP A 154 -16.27 -1.73 17.70
N ALA A 155 -15.55 -1.71 18.82
CA ALA A 155 -15.03 -0.48 19.42
C ALA A 155 -13.99 0.21 18.53
N SER A 156 -13.16 -0.57 17.82
CA SER A 156 -12.19 -0.04 16.88
C SER A 156 -12.86 0.54 15.63
N VAL A 157 -13.94 -0.08 15.14
CA VAL A 157 -14.76 0.45 14.05
C VAL A 157 -15.40 1.78 14.45
N ALA A 158 -16.02 1.85 15.64
CA ALA A 158 -16.60 3.08 16.17
C ALA A 158 -15.57 4.22 16.33
N THR A 159 -14.31 3.88 16.60
CA THR A 159 -13.22 4.88 16.68
C THR A 159 -12.94 5.48 15.30
N VAL A 160 -12.93 4.66 14.24
CA VAL A 160 -12.77 5.14 12.85
C VAL A 160 -13.95 6.01 12.44
N GLU A 161 -15.18 5.57 12.72
CA GLU A 161 -16.40 6.32 12.41
C GLU A 161 -16.44 7.68 13.13
N GLY A 162 -16.05 7.71 14.41
CA GLY A 162 -16.02 8.94 15.22
C GLY A 162 -15.01 10.00 14.75
N LEU A 163 -14.01 9.62 13.96
CA LEU A 163 -13.03 10.54 13.35
C LEU A 163 -13.46 11.09 11.99
N MET A 164 -14.53 10.54 11.39
CA MET A 164 -14.80 10.68 9.97
C MET A 164 -16.28 11.01 9.71
N MET A 165 -16.68 12.27 9.96
CA MET A 165 -18.03 12.76 9.62
C MET A 165 -18.32 12.88 8.10
N ASP A 166 -17.37 12.60 7.20
CA ASP A 166 -17.51 12.84 5.75
C ASP A 166 -17.05 11.67 4.83
N ILE A 167 -16.81 10.46 5.34
CA ILE A 167 -16.35 9.33 4.51
C ILE A 167 -17.50 8.37 4.20
N THR A 168 -17.69 8.11 2.91
CA THR A 168 -18.58 7.05 2.41
C THR A 168 -17.83 5.71 2.45
N ALA A 169 -18.38 4.76 3.22
CA ALA A 169 -18.07 3.33 3.28
C ALA A 169 -16.82 2.88 4.08
N VAL A 170 -17.07 2.38 5.30
CA VAL A 170 -16.34 1.22 5.87
C VAL A 170 -17.07 -0.01 5.33
N GLU A 171 -16.67 -0.52 4.15
CA GLU A 171 -17.24 -1.75 3.60
C GLU A 171 -16.50 -2.95 4.19
N GLU A 172 -17.10 -3.62 5.17
CA GLU A 172 -16.89 -5.05 5.41
C GLU A 172 -17.56 -5.83 4.27
N GLU A 173 -16.99 -5.80 3.05
CA GLU A 173 -17.48 -6.74 2.04
C GLU A 173 -16.41 -7.26 1.08
N ILE A 174 -16.52 -8.57 0.89
CA ILE A 174 -15.73 -9.46 0.07
C ILE A 174 -16.06 -9.15 -1.40
N THR A 175 -15.03 -8.94 -2.22
CA THR A 175 -15.02 -8.93 -3.70
C THR A 175 -15.77 -7.80 -4.42
N ARG A 176 -15.03 -6.77 -4.87
CA ARG A 176 -14.90 -6.29 -6.28
C ARG A 176 -14.52 -4.81 -6.35
N TRP A 177 -13.30 -4.50 -6.77
CA TRP A 177 -12.98 -3.26 -7.51
C TRP A 177 -12.20 -3.59 -8.79
N PRO A 178 -12.35 -2.76 -9.83
CA PRO A 178 -12.67 -3.22 -11.18
C PRO A 178 -11.43 -3.71 -11.94
N GLY A 179 -11.53 -4.91 -12.49
CA GLY A 179 -10.46 -5.53 -13.27
C GLY A 179 -10.75 -6.99 -13.63
N THR A 180 -11.96 -7.25 -14.12
CA THR A 180 -12.22 -8.35 -15.06
C THR A 180 -12.55 -7.75 -16.41
#